data_AF-A0A8C9FNW6-F1
#
_entry.id   AF-A0A8C9FNW6-F1
#
_cell.length_a   1.000
_cell.length_b   1.000
_cell.length_c   1.000
_cell.angle_alpha   90.00
_cell.angle_beta   90.00
_cell.angle_gamma   90.00
#
_symmetry.space_group_name_H-M   'P 1'
#
loop_
_entity.id
_entity.type
_entity.pdbx_description
1 polymer ?
#
loop_
_entity_poly.entity_id
_entity_poly.type
_entity_poly.pdbx_seq_one_letter_code
_entity_poly.pdbx_strand_id
1 'polypeptide(L)'
;LLLQASILILLGVFWTQTSALEVTPNNEYVTGSMTIDNKKNYADVHVRSGMYSSDTIFDYQHGYIATRLFARHACFIMKIDEASIPELQEIGRQAFERQVILTSSKYHTDHVSIFIREWLRYGRPIEQLCKGLPLYKLTKSERKENY
;
A
#
# COMPACT_ATOMS: atom_id res chain seq x y z
N LEU A 1 -17.80 -15.34 -61.86
CA LEU A 1 -16.82 -14.29 -61.50
C LEU A 1 -17.23 -13.80 -60.11
N LEU A 2 -16.70 -14.43 -59.06
CA LEU A 2 -15.60 -13.90 -58.21
C LEU A 2 -16.05 -12.57 -57.57
N LEU A 3 -16.20 -12.43 -56.25
CA LEU A 3 -15.17 -12.69 -55.24
C LEU A 3 -15.73 -13.14 -53.89
N GLN A 4 -14.91 -13.95 -53.23
CA GLN A 4 -15.03 -14.48 -51.88
C GLN A 4 -14.78 -13.42 -50.81
N ALA A 5 -15.46 -13.63 -49.68
CA ALA A 5 -15.04 -13.46 -48.27
C ALA A 5 -13.95 -12.44 -47.92
N SER A 6 -14.25 -11.63 -46.90
CA SER A 6 -13.27 -11.25 -45.85
C SER A 6 -14.01 -10.89 -44.57
N ILE A 7 -14.15 -11.86 -43.67
CA ILE A 7 -14.54 -11.62 -42.27
C ILE A 7 -13.27 -11.16 -41.56
N LEU A 8 -13.18 -9.87 -41.22
CA LEU A 8 -12.11 -9.35 -40.37
C LEU A 8 -12.41 -9.70 -38.92
N ILE A 9 -11.86 -10.82 -38.45
CA ILE A 9 -11.78 -11.13 -37.02
C ILE A 9 -10.67 -10.24 -36.45
N LEU A 10 -11.03 -9.09 -35.90
CA LEU A 10 -10.13 -8.31 -35.04
C LEU A 10 -10.04 -9.03 -33.69
N LEU A 11 -9.13 -9.99 -33.57
CA LEU A 11 -8.61 -10.43 -32.26
C LEU A 11 -7.84 -9.26 -31.65
N GLY A 12 -8.57 -8.38 -30.96
CA GLY A 12 -7.97 -7.39 -30.09
C GLY A 12 -7.32 -8.09 -28.92
N VAL A 13 -6.06 -8.49 -29.07
CA VAL A 13 -5.21 -8.82 -27.92
C VAL A 13 -4.94 -7.49 -27.24
N PHE A 14 -5.80 -7.12 -26.28
CA PHE A 14 -5.55 -6.00 -25.39
C PHE A 14 -4.38 -6.41 -24.50
N TRP A 15 -3.17 -6.11 -24.97
CA TRP A 15 -1.98 -6.07 -24.13
C TRP A 15 -2.25 -4.97 -23.10
N THR A 16 -2.73 -5.35 -21.91
CA THR A 16 -2.70 -4.45 -20.77
C THR A 16 -1.23 -4.24 -20.43
N GLN A 17 -0.66 -3.17 -20.97
CA GLN A 17 0.61 -2.65 -20.53
C GLN A 17 0.49 -2.37 -19.03
N THR A 18 1.07 -3.26 -18.22
CA THR A 18 1.28 -3.00 -16.80
C THR A 18 2.15 -1.76 -16.73
N SER A 19 1.54 -0.62 -16.39
CA SER A 19 2.29 0.60 -16.15
C SER A 19 3.17 0.34 -14.94
N ALA A 20 4.43 -0.02 -15.18
CA ALA A 20 5.46 0.18 -14.18
C ALA A 20 5.50 1.69 -13.94
N LEU A 21 5.18 2.10 -12.72
CA LEU A 21 5.27 3.49 -12.30
C LEU A 21 6.75 3.84 -12.27
N GLU A 22 7.25 4.38 -13.38
CA GLU A 22 8.59 4.94 -13.46
C GLU A 22 8.59 6.21 -12.61
N VAL A 23 9.17 6.10 -11.41
CA VAL A 23 9.34 7.24 -10.51
C VAL A 23 10.50 8.05 -11.08
N THR A 24 10.21 8.94 -12.03
CA THR A 24 11.18 9.94 -12.46
C THR A 24 11.48 10.84 -11.26
N PRO A 25 12.76 11.10 -10.93
CA PRO A 25 13.11 12.04 -9.88
C PRO A 25 12.88 13.45 -10.43
N ASN A 26 11.62 13.86 -10.51
CA ASN A 26 11.32 15.28 -10.56
C ASN A 26 11.79 15.84 -9.22
N ASN A 27 12.43 17.00 -9.22
CA ASN A 27 13.06 17.62 -8.06
C ASN A 27 12.02 18.15 -7.03
N GLU A 28 10.88 17.46 -6.88
CA GLU A 28 9.81 17.75 -5.96
C GLU A 28 10.23 17.31 -4.56
N TYR A 29 10.34 18.28 -3.65
CA TYR A 29 10.61 18.01 -2.25
C TYR A 29 9.48 17.16 -1.65
N VAL A 30 9.78 15.90 -1.35
CA VAL A 30 8.90 15.05 -0.55
C VAL A 30 8.95 15.53 0.89
N THR A 31 7.82 16.04 1.39
CA THR A 31 7.69 16.40 2.80
C THR A 31 6.99 15.26 3.53
N GLY A 32 7.66 14.70 4.53
CA GLY A 32 7.11 13.68 5.42
C GLY A 32 7.05 14.19 6.85
N SER A 33 5.98 13.87 7.58
CA SER A 33 5.93 14.01 9.03
C SER A 33 5.52 12.69 9.67
N MET A 34 6.02 12.44 10.87
CA MET A 34 5.71 11.26 11.66
C MET A 34 5.40 11.68 13.09
N THR A 35 4.29 11.18 13.62
CA THR A 35 3.91 11.33 15.03
C THR A 35 3.84 9.96 15.67
N ILE A 36 4.52 9.79 16.80
CA ILE A 36 4.55 8.53 17.57
C ILE A 36 3.76 8.72 18.86
N ASP A 37 2.73 7.90 19.08
CA ASP A 37 2.04 7.81 20.37
C ASP A 37 2.45 6.50 21.06
N ASN A 38 3.46 6.58 21.92
CA ASN A 38 3.97 5.43 22.68
C ASN A 38 2.93 4.84 23.64
N LYS A 39 1.93 5.63 24.11
CA LYS A 39 0.90 5.12 25.03
C LYS A 39 -0.12 4.27 24.30
N LYS A 40 -0.48 4.66 23.09
CA LYS A 40 -1.40 3.92 22.22
C LYS A 40 -0.68 2.95 21.28
N ASN A 41 0.65 2.87 21.36
CA ASN A 41 1.52 2.01 20.57
C ASN A 41 1.24 2.08 19.06
N TYR A 42 1.14 3.29 18.52
CA TYR A 42 1.02 3.51 17.08
C TYR A 42 1.79 4.73 16.59
N ALA A 43 2.05 4.78 15.29
CA ALA A 43 2.49 6.00 14.61
C ALA A 43 1.59 6.39 13.46
N ASP A 44 1.48 7.70 13.25
CA ASP A 44 0.84 8.34 12.11
C ASP A 44 1.92 8.99 11.24
N VAL A 45 1.93 8.66 9.95
CA VAL A 45 2.89 9.14 8.97
C VAL A 45 2.15 9.83 7.84
N HIS A 46 2.46 11.09 7.61
CA HIS A 46 1.94 11.86 6.49
C HIS A 46 3.04 12.09 5.47
N VAL A 47 2.80 11.71 4.22
CA VAL A 47 3.67 12.00 3.09
C VAL A 47 2.93 12.94 2.14
N ARG A 48 3.61 14.02 1.76
CA ARG A 48 3.13 15.02 0.80
C ARG A 48 4.10 15.04 -0.37
N SER A 49 3.66 14.47 -1.48
CA SER A 49 4.47 14.20 -2.68
C SER A 49 3.56 14.11 -3.93
N GLY A 50 2.72 15.14 -4.13
CA GLY A 50 1.79 15.17 -5.27
C GLY A 50 0.94 13.90 -5.37
N MET A 51 1.07 13.19 -6.51
CA MET A 51 0.37 11.93 -6.78
C MET A 51 0.74 10.79 -5.82
N TYR A 52 1.91 10.86 -5.17
CA TYR A 52 2.38 9.86 -4.20
C TYR A 52 2.10 10.25 -2.75
N SER A 53 1.29 11.29 -2.53
CA SER A 53 0.86 11.63 -1.18
C SER A 53 0.09 10.47 -0.55
N SER A 54 0.36 10.22 0.73
CA SER A 54 -0.27 9.16 1.50
C SER A 54 -0.36 9.53 2.97
N ASP A 55 -1.29 8.87 3.67
CA ASP A 55 -1.34 8.84 5.12
C ASP A 55 -1.23 7.37 5.55
N THR A 56 -0.38 7.06 6.53
CA THR A 56 -0.12 5.70 7.00
C THR A 56 -0.19 5.62 8.51
N ILE A 57 -0.96 4.65 9.01
CA ILE A 57 -1.01 4.29 10.42
C ILE A 57 -0.29 2.96 10.62
N PHE A 58 0.69 2.96 11.50
CA PHE A 58 1.33 1.76 12.04
C PHE A 58 0.74 1.47 13.42
N ASP A 59 -0.28 0.61 13.51
CA ASP A 59 -0.95 0.25 14.76
C ASP A 59 -0.37 -1.06 15.32
N TYR A 60 0.68 -0.94 16.16
CA TYR A 60 1.32 -2.10 16.78
C TYR A 60 0.46 -2.71 17.88
N GLN A 61 -0.44 -1.93 18.49
CA GLN A 61 -1.40 -2.46 19.46
C GLN A 61 -2.30 -3.53 18.81
N HIS A 62 -2.74 -3.32 17.57
CA HIS A 62 -3.58 -4.27 16.84
C HIS A 62 -2.79 -5.16 15.85
N GLY A 63 -1.53 -4.83 15.58
CA GLY A 63 -0.64 -5.60 14.70
C GLY A 63 -0.90 -5.37 13.20
N TYR A 64 -1.31 -4.15 12.82
CA TYR A 64 -1.67 -3.80 11.45
C TYR A 64 -1.04 -2.49 11.01
N ILE A 65 -0.75 -2.40 9.71
CA ILE A 65 -0.42 -1.14 9.03
C ILE A 65 -1.53 -0.87 8.02
N ALA A 66 -2.00 0.37 7.98
CA ALA A 66 -2.93 0.83 6.95
C ALA A 66 -2.39 2.08 6.26
N THR A 67 -2.39 2.09 4.93
CA THR A 67 -1.96 3.22 4.11
C THR A 67 -3.12 3.66 3.22
N ARG A 68 -3.56 4.90 3.39
CA ARG A 68 -4.42 5.59 2.43
C ARG A 68 -3.56 6.21 1.35
N LEU A 69 -3.75 5.81 0.10
CA LEU A 69 -3.08 6.40 -1.06
C LEU A 69 -4.05 7.31 -1.81
N PHE A 70 -3.79 8.62 -1.80
CA PHE A 70 -4.75 9.62 -2.29
C PHE A 70 -5.03 9.48 -3.78
N ALA A 71 -4.01 9.24 -4.61
CA ALA A 71 -4.17 9.09 -6.05
C ALA A 71 -5.01 7.87 -6.47
N ARG A 72 -5.12 6.86 -5.61
CA ARG A 72 -5.94 5.67 -5.86
C ARG A 72 -7.31 5.73 -5.20
N HIS A 73 -7.56 6.74 -4.37
CA HIS A 73 -8.76 6.82 -3.53
C HIS A 73 -9.03 5.49 -2.79
N ALA A 74 -7.99 4.84 -2.26
CA ALA A 74 -8.07 3.51 -1.68
C ALA A 74 -7.20 3.40 -0.42
N CYS A 75 -7.54 2.44 0.43
CA CYS A 75 -6.75 2.06 1.58
C CYS A 75 -6.18 0.65 1.40
N PHE A 76 -4.91 0.48 1.76
CA PHE A 76 -4.20 -0.78 1.75
C PHE A 76 -3.90 -1.18 3.19
N ILE A 77 -4.18 -2.42 3.56
CA ILE A 77 -3.93 -2.94 4.90
C ILE A 77 -3.02 -4.16 4.86
N MET A 78 -2.09 -4.25 5.79
CA MET A 78 -1.24 -5.42 5.97
C MET A 78 -1.06 -5.74 7.45
N LYS A 79 -0.84 -7.02 7.75
CA LYS A 79 -0.45 -7.44 9.09
C LYS A 79 1.03 -7.10 9.28
N ILE A 80 1.39 -6.63 10.48
CA ILE A 80 2.80 -6.42 10.85
C ILE A 80 3.49 -7.79 10.95
N ASP A 81 4.64 -7.89 10.30
CA ASP A 81 5.57 -9.01 10.39
C ASP A 81 6.84 -8.46 11.05
N GLU A 82 7.04 -8.75 12.34
CA GLU A 82 8.14 -8.24 13.16
C GLU A 82 9.53 -8.61 12.60
N ALA A 83 9.62 -9.67 11.78
CA ALA A 83 10.86 -10.03 11.10
C ALA A 83 11.24 -9.06 9.97
N SER A 84 10.29 -8.27 9.46
CA SER A 84 10.48 -7.37 8.30
C SER A 84 10.14 -5.91 8.58
N ILE A 85 9.34 -5.64 9.61
CA ILE A 85 8.91 -4.30 9.98
C ILE A 85 9.49 -4.02 11.37
N PRO A 86 10.41 -3.04 11.50
CA PRO A 86 11.05 -2.74 12.77
C PRO A 86 10.05 -2.17 13.78
N GLU A 87 10.42 -2.15 15.05
CA GLU A 87 9.61 -1.54 16.11
C GLU A 87 9.46 -0.02 15.91
N LEU A 88 8.45 0.56 16.56
CA LEU A 88 8.09 1.97 16.43
C LEU A 88 9.24 2.93 16.72
N GLN A 89 10.03 2.62 17.76
CA GLN A 89 11.20 3.41 18.14
C GLN A 89 12.28 3.39 17.05
N GLU A 90 12.51 2.23 16.44
CA GLU A 90 13.50 2.05 15.39
C GLU A 90 13.04 2.70 14.09
N ILE A 91 11.74 2.65 13.75
CA ILE A 91 11.20 3.42 12.61
C ILE A 91 11.41 4.92 12.84
N GLY A 92 11.11 5.43 14.03
CA GLY A 92 11.32 6.84 14.36
C GLY A 92 12.79 7.26 14.23
N ARG A 93 13.71 6.42 14.70
CA ARG A 93 15.15 6.62 14.57
C ARG A 93 15.59 6.63 13.10
N GLN A 94 15.19 5.63 12.32
CA GLN A 94 15.51 5.53 10.89
C GLN A 94 14.93 6.70 10.08
N ALA A 95 13.71 7.14 10.41
CA ALA A 95 13.07 8.31 9.80
C ALA A 95 13.86 9.59 10.08
N PHE A 96 14.28 9.80 11.33
CA PHE A 96 15.12 10.93 11.72
C PHE A 96 16.48 10.92 11.00
N GLU A 97 17.12 9.75 10.94
CA GLU A 97 18.42 9.58 10.28
C GLU A 97 18.35 9.54 8.75
N ARG A 98 17.13 9.61 8.18
CA ARG A 98 16.86 9.45 6.73
C ARG A 98 17.37 8.11 6.17
N GLN A 99 17.40 7.07 7.01
CA GLN A 99 17.86 5.72 6.69
C GLN A 99 16.68 4.74 6.55
N VAL A 100 15.47 5.21 6.27
CA VAL A 100 14.31 4.33 6.12
C VAL A 100 14.51 3.44 4.90
N ILE A 101 14.85 2.17 5.13
CA ILE A 101 14.93 1.13 4.10
C ILE A 101 13.64 0.32 4.19
N LEU A 102 12.62 0.71 3.42
CA LEU A 102 11.51 -0.19 3.13
C LEU A 102 11.94 -1.11 1.99
N THR A 103 12.22 -2.37 2.31
CA THR A 103 12.57 -3.35 1.28
C THR A 103 11.36 -3.58 0.36
N SER A 104 11.59 -3.56 -0.96
CA SER A 104 10.55 -3.81 -1.96
C SER A 104 10.16 -5.28 -1.97
N SER A 105 9.32 -5.67 -1.02
CA SER A 105 8.71 -7.00 -1.01
C SER A 105 7.61 -7.06 -2.08
N LYS A 106 7.53 -8.19 -2.80
CA LYS A 106 6.38 -8.43 -3.69
C LYS A 106 5.16 -8.76 -2.82
N TYR A 107 4.09 -8.00 -2.99
CA TYR A 107 2.81 -8.22 -2.29
C TYR A 107 1.73 -8.60 -3.30
N HIS A 108 0.89 -9.57 -2.94
CA HIS A 108 -0.40 -9.80 -3.59
C HIS A 108 -1.45 -8.91 -2.93
N THR A 109 -2.38 -8.41 -3.74
CA THR A 109 -3.41 -7.45 -3.34
C THR A 109 -4.78 -8.05 -3.56
N ASP A 110 -5.53 -8.26 -2.48
CA ASP A 110 -6.89 -8.80 -2.54
C ASP A 110 -7.88 -7.73 -2.09
N HIS A 111 -8.95 -7.52 -2.86
CA HIS A 111 -10.04 -6.65 -2.43
C HIS A 111 -10.79 -7.28 -1.25
N VAL A 112 -11.06 -6.50 -0.21
CA VAL A 112 -11.74 -6.96 1.00
C VAL A 112 -13.02 -6.17 1.20
N SER A 113 -14.14 -6.89 1.32
CA SER A 113 -15.40 -6.31 1.79
C SER A 113 -15.37 -6.23 3.31
N ILE A 114 -15.56 -5.04 3.87
CA ILE A 114 -15.43 -4.81 5.31
C ILE A 114 -16.77 -4.83 6.05
N PHE A 115 -16.81 -5.55 7.17
CA PHE A 115 -17.86 -5.59 8.17
C PHE A 115 -17.38 -4.97 9.50
N ILE A 116 -18.33 -4.62 10.38
CA ILE A 116 -18.04 -4.04 11.70
C ILE A 116 -17.02 -4.85 12.53
N ARG A 117 -17.05 -6.18 12.44
CA ARG A 117 -16.12 -7.05 13.19
C ARG A 117 -14.67 -6.90 12.74
N GLU A 118 -14.42 -6.56 11.48
CA GLU A 118 -13.07 -6.32 10.98
C GLU A 118 -12.52 -4.99 11.48
N TRP A 119 -13.35 -3.96 11.62
CA TRP A 119 -12.94 -2.69 12.25
C TRP A 119 -12.55 -2.86 13.72
N LEU A 120 -13.26 -3.71 14.46
CA LEU A 120 -12.87 -4.05 15.85
C LEU A 120 -11.49 -4.73 15.91
N ARG A 121 -11.12 -5.49 14.86
CA ARG A 121 -9.81 -6.15 14.76
C ARG A 121 -8.70 -5.16 14.36
N TYR A 122 -8.99 -4.21 13.48
CA TYR A 122 -8.00 -3.25 12.99
C TYR A 122 -7.79 -2.06 13.92
N GLY A 123 -8.75 -1.76 14.77
CA GLY A 123 -8.67 -0.65 15.70
C GLY A 123 -9.25 0.66 15.14
N ARG A 124 -9.54 1.58 16.06
CA ARG A 124 -10.14 2.88 15.75
C ARG A 124 -9.28 3.78 14.84
N PRO A 125 -7.95 3.86 15.01
CA PRO A 125 -7.13 4.71 14.13
C PRO A 125 -7.24 4.28 12.66
N ILE A 126 -7.14 2.97 12.39
CA ILE A 126 -7.29 2.43 11.03
C ILE A 126 -8.72 2.60 10.49
N GLU A 127 -9.75 2.39 11.34
CA GLU A 127 -11.13 2.68 10.96
C GLU A 127 -11.28 4.14 10.50
N GLN A 128 -10.77 5.09 11.26
CA GLN A 128 -10.86 6.52 10.92
C GLN A 128 -10.13 6.86 9.61
N LEU A 129 -8.97 6.23 9.36
CA LEU A 129 -8.20 6.43 8.15
C LEU A 129 -8.88 5.88 6.88
N CYS A 130 -9.50 4.70 6.99
CA CYS A 130 -9.89 3.90 5.82
C CYS A 130 -11.40 3.78 5.59
N LYS A 131 -12.23 4.23 6.53
CA LYS A 131 -13.70 4.18 6.38
C LYS A 131 -14.17 4.97 5.16
N GLY A 132 -15.03 4.33 4.37
CA GLY A 132 -15.58 4.91 3.14
C GLY A 132 -14.67 4.74 1.91
N LEU A 133 -13.53 4.08 2.03
CA LEU A 133 -12.64 3.77 0.92
C LEU A 133 -12.68 2.28 0.58
N PRO A 134 -12.46 1.89 -0.69
CA PRO A 134 -12.12 0.52 -1.05
C PRO A 134 -10.89 0.07 -0.28
N LEU A 135 -10.96 -1.13 0.30
CA LEU A 135 -9.88 -1.71 1.08
C LEU A 135 -9.26 -2.89 0.36
N TYR A 136 -7.94 -2.88 0.32
CA TYR A 136 -7.14 -3.95 -0.24
C TYR A 136 -6.20 -4.53 0.81
N LYS A 137 -6.24 -5.84 0.98
CA LYS A 137 -5.30 -6.53 1.87
C LYS A 137 -4.05 -6.89 1.08
N LEU A 138 -2.90 -6.54 1.64
CA LEU A 138 -1.60 -6.95 1.13
C LEU A 138 -1.12 -8.19 1.88
N THR A 139 -0.74 -9.21 1.12
CA THR A 139 -0.09 -10.42 1.64
C THR A 139 1.25 -10.60 0.95
N LYS A 140 2.28 -10.97 1.71
CA LYS A 140 3.61 -11.24 1.16
C LYS A 140 3.49 -12.35 0.11
N SER A 141 4.02 -12.10 -1.09
CA SER A 141 4.11 -13.15 -2.12
C SER A 141 5.20 -14.13 -1.69
N GLU A 142 4.85 -15.39 -1.47
CA GLU A 142 5.86 -16.42 -1.31
C GLU A 142 6.64 -16.53 -2.62
N ARG A 143 7.97 -16.38 -2.53
CA ARG A 143 8.84 -16.74 -3.65
C ARG A 143 8.85 -18.26 -3.67
N LYS A 144 8.15 -18.89 -4.63
CA LYS A 144 8.40 -20.30 -4.93
C LYS A 144 9.82 -20.39 -5.50
N GLU A 145 10.79 -20.68 -4.66
CA GLU A 145 12.10 -21.16 -5.10
C GLU A 145 11.86 -22.58 -5.62
N ASN A 146 11.65 -22.70 -6.93
CA ASN A 146 11.66 -23.99 -7.60
C ASN A 146 13.11 -24.50 -7.52
N TYR A 147 13.35 -25.51 -6.70
CA TYR A 147 14.57 -26.32 -6.72
C TYR A 147 14.44 -27.41 -7.79
#